data_AF-A0A564TI93-F1
#
_entry.id   AF-A0A564TI93-F1
#
_cell.length_a   1.000
_cell.length_b   1.000
_cell.length_c   1.000
_cell.angle_alpha   90.00
_cell.angle_beta   90.00
_cell.angle_gamma   90.00
#
_symmetry.space_group_name_H-M   'P 1'
#
loop_
_entity.id
_entity.type
_entity.pdbx_description
1 polymer ?
#
loop_
_entity_poly.entity_id
_entity_poly.type
_entity_poly.pdbx_seq_one_letter_code
_entity_poly.pdbx_strand_id
1 'polypeptide(L)'
;MMNYEIFKEVVKEKFMDYMPEKFKGMELVAEPVEKVNVTLDGIILREEGRNISPTIYINDMYKKYQDCGDLEETLMAACDFMERAYEQAPVVDVDSIMKDANEKIVFQLINTEQNKTFLEQVPHREFQDLSIVYKVIISADKDAVQSSKITNEFAKRLGMSEEQLFKCAAENTRRLFPPVVRSMNDIMREMFARDGMPQEIADMMIAEIPPEQTMWVISNEKGINGAASMLYENELHELAESLESDLYILPSSVHEVIAVSSDMGSPEMLAQMVVEVNMQEVSLDERLSNQVYHYDKDLRKLTLATDTPNKRLDGIVAEPPLVYDAKEKSR
;
A
#
# COMPACT_ATOMS: atom_id res chain seq x y z
N MET A 1 12.99 -2.77 29.76
CA MET A 1 12.03 -2.22 28.77
C MET A 1 10.84 -3.17 28.74
N MET A 2 9.61 -2.64 28.83
CA MET A 2 8.41 -3.49 28.76
C MET A 2 8.31 -4.19 27.40
N ASN A 3 7.83 -5.43 27.37
CA ASN A 3 7.50 -6.08 26.11
C ASN A 3 6.21 -5.47 25.53
N TYR A 4 5.92 -5.77 24.27
CA TYR A 4 4.77 -5.18 23.55
C TYR A 4 3.43 -5.47 24.23
N GLU A 5 3.16 -6.71 24.65
CA GLU A 5 1.88 -7.08 25.26
C GLU A 5 1.65 -6.34 26.59
N ILE A 6 2.68 -6.21 27.42
CA ILE A 6 2.60 -5.43 28.67
C ILE A 6 2.38 -3.96 28.36
N PHE A 7 3.11 -3.41 27.37
CA PHE A 7 2.94 -2.02 26.97
C PHE A 7 1.51 -1.75 26.47
N LYS A 8 0.95 -2.64 25.67
CA LYS A 8 -0.42 -2.57 25.15
C LYS A 8 -1.46 -2.52 26.27
N GLU A 9 -1.35 -3.38 27.28
CA GLU A 9 -2.24 -3.34 28.44
C GLU A 9 -2.09 -2.04 29.24
N VAL A 10 -0.85 -1.56 29.43
CA VAL A 10 -0.60 -0.27 30.08
C VAL A 10 -1.23 0.89 29.32
N VAL A 11 -1.16 0.89 27.98
CA VAL A 11 -1.85 1.90 27.15
C VAL A 11 -3.35 1.85 27.40
N LYS A 12 -3.98 0.67 27.34
CA LYS A 12 -5.43 0.53 27.58
C LYS A 12 -5.86 1.04 28.96
N GLU A 13 -5.06 0.80 29.99
CA GLU A 13 -5.38 1.22 31.36
C GLU A 13 -5.14 2.71 31.61
N LYS A 14 -4.04 3.27 31.09
CA LYS A 14 -3.56 4.60 31.49
C LYS A 14 -3.83 5.71 30.49
N PHE A 15 -4.11 5.39 29.23
CA PHE A 15 -4.22 6.43 28.19
C PHE A 15 -5.23 7.52 28.55
N MET A 16 -6.39 7.13 29.11
CA MET A 16 -7.43 8.09 29.52
C MET A 16 -7.04 8.98 30.71
N ASP A 17 -6.05 8.60 31.52
CA ASP A 17 -5.56 9.42 32.64
C ASP A 17 -4.81 10.67 32.15
N TYR A 18 -4.20 10.59 30.96
CA TYR A 18 -3.44 11.67 30.32
C TYR A 18 -4.29 12.51 29.36
N MET A 19 -5.49 12.05 29.02
CA MET A 19 -6.38 12.80 28.11
C MET A 19 -7.01 14.02 28.81
N PRO A 20 -7.18 15.16 28.10
CA PRO A 20 -7.87 16.33 28.61
C PRO A 20 -9.31 16.03 29.08
N GLU A 21 -9.80 16.82 30.05
CA GLU A 21 -11.14 16.66 30.67
C GLU A 21 -12.30 16.51 29.66
N LYS A 22 -12.21 17.19 28.50
CA LYS A 22 -13.24 17.15 27.45
C LYS A 22 -13.46 15.74 26.86
N PHE A 23 -12.51 14.82 27.04
CA PHE A 23 -12.57 13.45 26.51
C PHE A 23 -12.95 12.40 27.56
N LYS A 24 -12.99 12.74 28.86
CA LYS A 24 -13.23 11.74 29.95
C LYS A 24 -14.59 11.04 29.91
N GLY A 25 -15.55 11.57 29.14
CA GLY A 25 -16.86 10.93 28.91
C GLY A 25 -16.88 9.94 27.73
N MET A 26 -15.76 9.78 27.02
CA MET A 26 -15.64 8.87 25.88
C MET A 26 -15.10 7.50 26.32
N GLU A 27 -15.49 6.46 25.58
CA GLU A 27 -14.97 5.11 25.78
C GLU A 27 -13.70 4.90 24.96
N LEU A 28 -12.59 4.51 25.61
CA LEU A 28 -11.39 4.06 24.91
C LEU A 28 -11.60 2.63 24.42
N VAL A 29 -11.54 2.42 23.11
CA VAL A 29 -11.64 1.09 22.50
C VAL A 29 -10.30 0.75 21.86
N ALA A 30 -9.76 -0.42 22.21
CA ALA A 30 -8.57 -0.98 21.60
C ALA A 30 -8.94 -2.21 20.78
N GLU A 31 -8.74 -2.16 19.46
CA GLU A 31 -9.14 -3.22 18.54
C GLU A 31 -8.10 -3.44 17.42
N PRO A 32 -7.99 -4.66 16.88
CA PRO A 32 -7.16 -4.90 15.70
C PRO A 32 -7.70 -4.14 14.49
N VAL A 33 -6.80 -3.51 13.73
CA VAL A 33 -7.09 -2.73 12.52
C VAL A 33 -6.32 -3.32 11.35
N GLU A 34 -7.05 -3.80 10.35
CA GLU A 34 -6.47 -4.37 9.13
C GLU A 34 -5.98 -3.26 8.17
N LYS A 35 -4.66 -3.19 8.01
CA LYS A 35 -3.98 -2.40 6.99
C LYS A 35 -3.56 -3.30 5.83
N VAL A 36 -3.00 -2.68 4.78
CA VAL A 36 -2.43 -3.46 3.70
C VAL A 36 -1.30 -4.30 4.29
N ASN A 37 -1.32 -5.60 4.06
CA ASN A 37 -0.35 -6.61 4.48
C ASN A 37 -0.13 -6.81 5.99
N VAL A 38 -0.61 -5.92 6.85
CA VAL A 38 -0.38 -5.94 8.30
C VAL A 38 -1.66 -5.71 9.10
N THR A 39 -1.71 -6.29 10.29
CA THR A 39 -2.72 -6.00 11.31
C THR A 39 -2.05 -5.24 12.44
N LEU A 40 -2.57 -4.05 12.76
CA LEU A 40 -2.08 -3.21 13.85
C LEU A 40 -3.09 -3.21 15.00
N ASP A 41 -2.65 -2.91 16.21
CA ASP A 41 -3.56 -2.63 17.32
C ASP A 41 -3.86 -1.13 17.33
N GLY A 42 -5.11 -0.77 17.04
CA GLY A 42 -5.58 0.61 17.08
C GLY A 42 -6.25 0.94 18.40
N ILE A 43 -6.10 2.17 18.86
CA ILE A 43 -6.96 2.79 19.86
C ILE A 43 -7.78 3.91 19.22
N ILE A 44 -9.06 3.96 19.57
CA ILE A 44 -10.01 5.00 19.19
C ILE A 44 -10.78 5.48 20.43
N LEU A 45 -11.30 6.70 20.37
CA LEU A 45 -12.24 7.20 21.38
C LEU A 45 -13.66 7.17 20.81
N ARG A 46 -14.53 6.36 21.40
CA ARG A 46 -15.92 6.21 20.97
C ARG A 46 -16.80 7.20 21.73
N GLU A 47 -17.62 7.90 20.97
CA GLU A 47 -18.62 8.85 21.47
C GLU A 47 -19.98 8.53 20.83
N GLU A 48 -21.04 8.55 21.65
CA GLU A 48 -22.39 8.26 21.17
C GLU A 48 -22.83 9.29 20.11
N GLY A 49 -23.25 8.82 18.94
CA GLY A 49 -23.66 9.67 17.81
C GLY A 49 -22.52 10.15 16.90
N ARG A 50 -21.26 9.84 17.21
CA ARG A 50 -20.12 10.15 16.34
C ARG A 50 -19.61 8.89 15.62
N ASN A 51 -19.67 8.91 14.28
CA ASN A 51 -19.29 7.76 13.46
C ASN A 51 -17.80 7.71 13.09
N ILE A 52 -17.01 8.75 13.39
CA ILE A 52 -15.62 8.88 12.95
C ILE A 52 -14.77 9.33 14.14
N SER A 53 -13.75 8.53 14.44
CA SER A 53 -12.75 8.77 15.47
C SER A 53 -11.36 8.59 14.85
N PRO A 54 -10.39 9.47 15.13
CA PRO A 54 -9.00 9.23 14.81
C PRO A 54 -8.51 7.92 15.45
N THR A 55 -7.66 7.19 14.73
CA THR A 55 -7.03 5.96 15.23
C THR A 55 -5.56 6.22 15.50
N ILE A 56 -5.10 5.82 16.69
CA ILE A 56 -3.67 5.75 17.02
C ILE A 56 -3.25 4.29 17.06
N TYR A 57 -2.12 3.94 16.45
CA TYR A 57 -1.61 2.58 16.51
C TYR A 57 -0.70 2.38 17.72
N ILE A 58 -1.04 1.42 18.57
CA ILE A 58 -0.23 1.03 19.74
C ILE A 58 1.15 0.55 19.28
N ASN A 59 1.25 -0.06 18.09
CA ASN A 59 2.52 -0.44 17.48
C ASN A 59 3.49 0.74 17.32
N ASP A 60 3.00 1.90 16.86
CA ASP A 60 3.84 3.09 16.65
C ASP A 60 4.19 3.74 17.99
N MET A 61 3.26 3.74 18.94
CA MET A 61 3.53 4.15 20.32
C MET A 61 4.64 3.29 20.94
N TYR A 62 4.62 1.98 20.70
CA TYR A 62 5.63 1.07 21.24
C TYR A 62 7.01 1.33 20.64
N LYS A 63 7.11 1.55 19.32
CA LYS A 63 8.37 1.96 18.68
C LYS A 63 8.92 3.24 19.30
N LYS A 64 8.08 4.27 19.46
CA LYS A 64 8.48 5.51 20.13
C LYS A 64 8.98 5.27 21.55
N TYR A 65 8.30 4.43 22.33
CA TYR A 65 8.74 4.04 23.67
C TYR A 65 10.08 3.29 23.66
N GLN A 66 10.34 2.45 22.67
CA GLN A 66 11.63 1.76 22.53
C GLN A 66 12.76 2.76 22.24
N ASP A 67 12.48 3.81 21.47
CA ASP A 67 13.45 4.83 21.10
C ASP A 67 13.76 5.81 22.25
N CYS A 68 12.73 6.33 22.95
CA CYS A 68 12.94 7.31 24.02
C CYS A 68 13.10 6.68 25.41
N GLY A 69 12.57 5.48 25.63
CA GLY A 69 12.57 4.79 26.93
C GLY A 69 11.56 5.35 27.95
N ASP A 70 10.78 6.38 27.60
CA ASP A 70 9.87 7.10 28.48
C ASP A 70 8.40 6.82 28.13
N LEU A 71 7.70 6.15 29.05
CA LEU A 71 6.29 5.79 28.90
C LEU A 71 5.39 7.03 28.97
N GLU A 72 5.66 7.95 29.91
CA GLU A 72 4.83 9.13 30.14
C GLU A 72 4.91 10.06 28.95
N GLU A 73 6.12 10.32 28.43
CA GLU A 73 6.32 11.10 27.22
C GLU A 73 5.59 10.48 26.01
N THR A 74 5.63 9.16 25.89
CA THR A 74 4.96 8.42 24.80
C THR A 74 3.44 8.57 24.88
N LEU A 75 2.86 8.39 26.07
CA LEU A 75 1.41 8.53 26.29
C LEU A 75 0.94 9.97 26.07
N MET A 76 1.66 10.96 26.61
CA MET A 76 1.33 12.37 26.43
C MET A 76 1.37 12.77 24.96
N ALA A 77 2.40 12.37 24.22
CA ALA A 77 2.49 12.68 22.79
C ALA A 77 1.35 12.05 21.97
N ALA A 78 0.91 10.85 22.34
CA ALA A 78 -0.23 10.20 21.71
C ALA A 78 -1.56 10.89 22.07
N CYS A 79 -1.73 11.34 23.32
CA CYS A 79 -2.89 12.13 23.74
C CYS A 79 -2.96 13.49 23.01
N ASP A 80 -1.83 14.20 22.91
CA ASP A 80 -1.71 15.46 22.15
C ASP A 80 -2.05 15.26 20.67
N PHE A 81 -1.61 14.15 20.09
CA PHE A 81 -1.97 13.78 18.73
C PHE A 81 -3.47 13.53 18.60
N MET A 82 -4.08 12.74 19.51
CA MET A 82 -5.52 12.49 19.52
C MET A 82 -6.31 13.79 19.60
N GLU A 83 -5.95 14.67 20.54
CA GLU A 83 -6.61 15.97 20.74
C GLU A 83 -6.56 16.83 19.47
N ARG A 84 -5.36 17.00 18.89
CA ARG A 84 -5.21 17.75 17.64
C ARG A 84 -5.99 17.14 16.49
N ALA A 85 -5.97 15.81 16.37
CA ALA A 85 -6.72 15.11 15.33
C ALA A 85 -8.23 15.29 15.50
N TYR A 86 -8.74 15.33 16.73
CA TYR A 86 -10.15 15.63 17.01
C TYR A 86 -10.54 17.08 16.69
N GLU A 87 -9.64 18.05 16.95
CA GLU A 87 -9.86 19.47 16.65
C GLU A 87 -9.79 19.79 15.15
N GLN A 88 -8.92 19.07 14.43
CA GLN A 88 -8.71 19.23 13.00
C GLN A 88 -9.57 18.29 12.16
N ALA A 89 -10.26 17.33 12.80
CA ALA A 89 -11.08 16.35 12.09
C ALA A 89 -12.14 17.09 11.27
N PRO A 90 -12.15 16.93 9.93
CA PRO A 90 -13.22 17.48 9.13
C PRO A 90 -14.54 16.85 9.57
N VAL A 91 -15.61 17.65 9.58
CA VAL A 91 -16.97 17.11 9.69
C VAL A 91 -17.25 16.37 8.39
N VAL A 92 -16.98 15.07 8.40
CA VAL A 92 -17.25 14.21 7.25
C VAL A 92 -18.73 13.88 7.25
N ASP A 93 -19.46 14.51 6.34
CA ASP A 93 -20.84 14.17 6.05
C ASP A 93 -20.87 12.92 5.16
N VAL A 94 -21.30 11.80 5.75
CA VAL A 94 -21.45 10.52 5.05
C VAL A 94 -22.41 10.66 3.86
N ASP A 95 -23.49 11.44 4.01
CA ASP A 95 -24.45 11.64 2.92
C ASP A 95 -23.82 12.43 1.77
N SER A 96 -22.92 13.37 2.07
CA SER A 96 -22.14 14.08 1.06
C SER A 96 -21.17 13.15 0.33
N ILE A 97 -20.49 12.22 1.02
CA ILE A 97 -19.62 11.23 0.37
C ILE A 97 -20.44 10.32 -0.55
N MET A 98 -21.61 9.89 -0.08
CA MET A 98 -22.49 8.98 -0.83
C MET A 98 -22.98 9.60 -2.14
N LYS A 99 -23.26 10.91 -2.14
CA LYS A 99 -23.89 11.61 -3.27
C LYS A 99 -23.03 11.65 -4.53
N ASP A 100 -21.71 11.75 -4.39
CA ASP A 100 -20.76 11.84 -5.51
C ASP A 100 -19.69 10.74 -5.48
N ALA A 101 -19.93 9.66 -4.71
CA ALA A 101 -19.01 8.54 -4.59
C ALA A 101 -18.59 7.98 -5.95
N ASN A 102 -19.51 7.85 -6.90
CA ASN A 102 -19.26 7.30 -8.23
C ASN A 102 -18.17 8.06 -9.01
N GLU A 103 -17.93 9.34 -8.72
CA GLU A 103 -16.87 10.16 -9.34
C GLU A 103 -15.57 10.20 -8.51
N LYS A 104 -15.55 9.54 -7.35
CA LYS A 104 -14.43 9.55 -6.40
C LYS A 104 -13.95 8.15 -6.02
N ILE A 105 -14.62 7.11 -6.51
CA ILE A 105 -14.18 5.72 -6.36
C ILE A 105 -12.95 5.51 -7.22
N VAL A 106 -11.85 5.04 -6.62
CA VAL A 106 -10.58 4.69 -7.26
C VAL A 106 -10.16 3.28 -6.87
N PHE A 107 -9.21 2.70 -7.60
CA PHE A 107 -8.65 1.39 -7.25
C PHE A 107 -7.28 1.51 -6.56
N GLN A 108 -6.91 0.44 -5.86
CA GLN A 108 -5.57 0.16 -5.35
C GLN A 108 -5.26 -1.31 -5.62
N LEU A 109 -3.99 -1.62 -5.89
CA LEU A 109 -3.51 -3.00 -5.91
C LEU A 109 -2.96 -3.40 -4.53
N ILE A 110 -3.29 -4.61 -4.10
CA ILE A 110 -2.74 -5.23 -2.89
C ILE A 110 -2.40 -6.70 -3.15
N ASN A 111 -1.50 -7.28 -2.36
CA ASN A 111 -1.15 -8.69 -2.49
C ASN A 111 -2.32 -9.61 -2.11
N THR A 112 -2.67 -10.58 -2.95
CA THR A 112 -3.83 -11.46 -2.68
C THR A 112 -3.56 -12.39 -1.51
N GLU A 113 -2.40 -13.06 -1.48
CA GLU A 113 -2.08 -14.05 -0.45
C GLU A 113 -1.96 -13.42 0.94
N GLN A 114 -1.28 -12.28 1.04
CA GLN A 114 -1.04 -11.58 2.29
C GLN A 114 -2.32 -10.97 2.87
N ASN A 115 -3.31 -10.62 2.03
CA ASN A 115 -4.52 -9.91 2.44
C ASN A 115 -5.80 -10.77 2.40
N LYS A 116 -5.70 -12.11 2.36
CA LYS A 116 -6.86 -13.02 2.25
C LYS A 116 -8.02 -12.68 3.19
N THR A 117 -7.76 -12.54 4.48
CA THR A 117 -8.79 -12.23 5.49
C THR A 117 -9.44 -10.86 5.25
N PHE A 118 -8.65 -9.86 4.85
CA PHE A 118 -9.16 -8.52 4.52
C PHE A 118 -10.03 -8.55 3.25
N LEU A 119 -9.65 -9.36 2.25
CA LEU A 119 -10.37 -9.51 0.99
C LEU A 119 -11.77 -10.13 1.16
N GLU A 120 -12.01 -10.90 2.23
CA GLU A 120 -13.36 -11.41 2.57
C GLU A 120 -14.35 -10.27 2.91
N GLN A 121 -13.84 -9.11 3.31
CA GLN A 121 -14.63 -7.98 3.81
C GLN A 121 -14.85 -6.86 2.79
N VAL A 122 -14.21 -6.95 1.62
CA VAL A 122 -14.26 -5.91 0.58
C VAL A 122 -14.58 -6.49 -0.81
N PRO A 123 -15.32 -5.77 -1.67
CA PRO A 123 -15.39 -6.11 -3.08
C PRO A 123 -14.00 -5.98 -3.71
N HIS A 124 -13.61 -6.98 -4.50
CA HIS A 124 -12.31 -7.04 -5.12
C HIS A 124 -12.35 -7.83 -6.44
N ARG A 125 -11.28 -7.69 -7.22
CA ARG A 125 -11.06 -8.41 -8.48
C ARG A 125 -9.65 -8.96 -8.54
N GLU A 126 -9.54 -10.23 -8.93
CA GLU A 126 -8.26 -10.90 -9.08
C GLU A 126 -7.45 -10.30 -10.25
N PHE A 127 -6.15 -10.12 -10.03
CA PHE A 127 -5.21 -9.66 -11.03
C PHE A 127 -3.83 -10.29 -10.78
N GLN A 128 -3.50 -11.36 -11.53
CA GLN A 128 -2.30 -12.17 -11.28
C GLN A 128 -2.26 -12.66 -9.82
N ASP A 129 -1.17 -12.43 -9.10
CA ASP A 129 -1.04 -12.69 -7.66
C ASP A 129 -1.51 -11.52 -6.76
N LEU A 130 -2.08 -10.48 -7.37
CA LEU A 130 -2.63 -9.30 -6.70
C LEU A 130 -4.16 -9.27 -6.78
N SER A 131 -4.74 -8.36 -6.01
CA SER A 131 -6.15 -8.04 -6.01
C SER A 131 -6.34 -6.54 -6.18
N ILE A 132 -7.28 -6.17 -7.04
CA ILE A 132 -7.78 -4.81 -7.21
C ILE A 132 -8.84 -4.60 -6.13
N VAL A 133 -8.63 -3.62 -5.25
CA VAL A 133 -9.58 -3.19 -4.22
C VAL A 133 -9.97 -1.73 -4.44
N TYR A 134 -11.09 -1.31 -3.84
CA TYR A 134 -11.67 0.01 -4.10
C TYR A 134 -11.62 0.93 -2.89
N LYS A 135 -11.40 2.21 -3.15
CA LYS A 135 -11.44 3.29 -2.16
C LYS A 135 -12.29 4.44 -2.69
N VAL A 136 -12.92 5.18 -1.80
CA VAL A 136 -13.51 6.49 -2.11
C VAL A 136 -12.57 7.59 -1.63
N ILE A 137 -12.26 8.55 -2.50
CA ILE A 137 -11.50 9.75 -2.13
C ILE A 137 -12.42 10.69 -1.35
N ILE A 138 -11.99 11.08 -0.15
CA ILE A 138 -12.70 12.05 0.70
C ILE A 138 -12.17 13.45 0.41
N SER A 139 -10.85 13.59 0.41
CA SER A 139 -10.14 14.81 0.04
C SER A 139 -8.80 14.45 -0.60
N ALA A 140 -8.36 15.27 -1.54
CA ALA A 140 -7.05 15.15 -2.15
C ALA A 140 -6.51 16.56 -2.36
N ASP A 141 -5.45 16.90 -1.63
CA ASP A 141 -4.72 18.15 -1.79
C ASP A 141 -3.33 17.88 -2.40
N LYS A 142 -2.44 18.88 -2.38
CA LYS A 142 -1.10 18.73 -2.96
C LYS A 142 -0.23 17.75 -2.18
N ASP A 143 -0.44 17.63 -0.88
CA ASP A 143 0.48 16.99 0.06
C ASP A 143 -0.12 15.70 0.67
N ALA A 144 -1.46 15.52 0.61
CA ALA A 144 -2.16 14.39 1.19
C ALA A 144 -3.38 13.93 0.40
N VAL A 145 -3.64 12.62 0.42
CA VAL A 145 -4.85 12.00 -0.11
C VAL A 145 -5.56 11.27 1.03
N GLN A 146 -6.71 11.79 1.44
CA GLN A 146 -7.60 11.12 2.39
C GLN A 146 -8.60 10.26 1.63
N SER A 147 -8.66 8.99 2.00
CA SER A 147 -9.56 8.03 1.37
C SER A 147 -10.08 7.02 2.37
N SER A 148 -11.21 6.41 2.04
CA SER A 148 -11.78 5.31 2.82
C SER A 148 -11.92 4.07 1.95
N LYS A 149 -11.60 2.90 2.52
CA LYS A 149 -11.79 1.59 1.87
C LYS A 149 -13.29 1.34 1.67
N ILE A 150 -13.66 0.83 0.50
CA ILE A 150 -15.05 0.42 0.25
C ILE A 150 -15.19 -1.00 0.77
N THR A 151 -15.93 -1.17 1.87
CA THR A 151 -16.28 -2.49 2.41
C THR A 151 -17.50 -3.08 1.71
N ASN A 152 -17.75 -4.37 1.91
CA ASN A 152 -18.97 -5.03 1.44
C ASN A 152 -20.24 -4.33 1.93
N GLU A 153 -20.24 -3.79 3.15
CA GLU A 153 -21.36 -3.02 3.68
C GLU A 153 -21.50 -1.66 2.98
N PHE A 154 -20.38 -0.98 2.74
CA PHE A 154 -20.39 0.31 2.06
C PHE A 154 -20.85 0.17 0.59
N ALA A 155 -20.36 -0.84 -0.13
CA ALA A 155 -20.82 -1.15 -1.48
C ALA A 155 -22.34 -1.43 -1.55
N LYS A 156 -22.87 -2.18 -0.56
CA LYS A 156 -24.32 -2.41 -0.43
C LYS A 156 -25.10 -1.11 -0.20
N ARG A 157 -24.58 -0.21 0.64
CA ARG A 157 -25.20 1.11 0.87
C ARG A 157 -25.19 1.98 -0.39
N LEU A 158 -24.09 1.94 -1.16
CA LEU A 158 -23.98 2.62 -2.46
C LEU A 158 -24.91 2.00 -3.53
N GLY A 159 -25.38 0.77 -3.31
CA GLY A 159 -26.16 0.03 -4.30
C GLY A 159 -25.34 -0.37 -5.53
N MET A 160 -24.02 -0.51 -5.39
CA MET A 160 -23.10 -0.81 -6.49
C MET A 160 -22.57 -2.25 -6.40
N SER A 161 -22.53 -2.93 -7.55
CA SER A 161 -21.80 -4.20 -7.69
C SER A 161 -20.30 -3.96 -7.84
N GLU A 162 -19.49 -5.02 -7.65
CA GLU A 162 -18.05 -4.98 -7.92
C GLU A 162 -17.75 -4.50 -9.35
N GLU A 163 -18.50 -4.96 -10.34
CA GLU A 163 -18.30 -4.56 -11.74
C GLU A 163 -18.53 -3.05 -11.96
N GLN A 164 -19.52 -2.48 -11.27
CA GLN A 164 -19.78 -1.03 -11.31
C GLN A 164 -18.68 -0.25 -10.58
N LEU A 165 -18.21 -0.75 -9.44
CA LEU A 165 -17.07 -0.16 -8.73
C LEU A 165 -15.81 -0.16 -9.61
N PHE A 166 -15.53 -1.26 -10.31
CA PHE A 166 -14.42 -1.37 -11.24
C PHE A 166 -14.50 -0.34 -12.37
N LYS A 167 -15.67 -0.20 -13.01
CA LYS A 167 -15.89 0.77 -14.10
C LYS A 167 -15.64 2.20 -13.63
N CYS A 168 -16.22 2.59 -12.48
CA CYS A 168 -15.96 3.90 -11.89
C CYS A 168 -14.47 4.09 -11.55
N ALA A 169 -13.86 3.10 -10.89
CA ALA A 169 -12.47 3.15 -10.48
C ALA A 169 -11.49 3.31 -11.66
N ALA A 170 -11.72 2.61 -12.77
CA ALA A 170 -10.86 2.67 -13.95
C ALA A 170 -10.84 4.07 -14.59
N GLU A 171 -11.98 4.76 -14.64
CA GLU A 171 -12.06 6.12 -15.18
C GLU A 171 -11.51 7.15 -14.17
N ASN A 172 -11.97 7.06 -12.92
CA ASN A 172 -11.63 8.03 -11.89
C ASN A 172 -10.17 7.96 -11.48
N THR A 173 -9.56 6.77 -11.38
CA THR A 173 -8.17 6.66 -10.96
C THR A 173 -7.26 7.36 -11.97
N ARG A 174 -7.48 7.17 -13.28
CA ARG A 174 -6.73 7.89 -14.33
C ARG A 174 -6.96 9.40 -14.29
N ARG A 175 -8.20 9.83 -14.03
CA ARG A 175 -8.55 11.26 -14.01
C ARG A 175 -8.02 11.97 -12.77
N LEU A 176 -8.09 11.34 -11.60
CA LEU A 176 -7.70 11.92 -10.30
C LEU A 176 -6.21 11.74 -10.02
N PHE A 177 -5.62 10.66 -10.54
CA PHE A 177 -4.22 10.29 -10.36
C PHE A 177 -3.64 9.89 -11.73
N PRO A 178 -3.39 10.85 -12.64
CA PRO A 178 -2.89 10.56 -13.97
C PRO A 178 -1.61 9.70 -13.91
N PRO A 179 -1.52 8.62 -14.70
CA PRO A 179 -0.32 7.79 -14.80
C PRO A 179 0.88 8.61 -15.25
N VAL A 180 2.04 8.26 -14.71
CA VAL A 180 3.32 8.85 -15.14
C VAL A 180 4.34 7.73 -15.28
N VAL A 181 5.06 7.74 -16.40
CA VAL A 181 6.20 6.88 -16.66
C VAL A 181 7.44 7.76 -16.73
N ARG A 182 8.45 7.49 -15.89
CA ARG A 182 9.69 8.28 -15.83
C ARG A 182 10.90 7.37 -15.88
N SER A 183 11.96 7.78 -16.59
CA SER A 183 13.23 7.09 -16.46
C SER A 183 13.82 7.33 -15.07
N MET A 184 14.37 6.28 -14.46
CA MET A 184 15.14 6.40 -13.23
C MET A 184 16.32 7.36 -13.40
N ASN A 185 16.87 7.46 -14.61
CA ASN A 185 17.94 8.41 -14.93
C ASN A 185 17.48 9.86 -14.73
N ASP A 186 16.27 10.20 -15.18
CA ASP A 186 15.74 11.57 -15.01
C ASP A 186 15.43 11.88 -13.53
N ILE A 187 14.93 10.88 -12.80
CA ILE A 187 14.71 10.99 -11.34
C ILE A 187 16.05 11.22 -10.63
N MET A 188 17.10 10.46 -10.97
CA MET A 188 18.44 10.64 -10.42
C MET A 188 19.01 12.02 -10.74
N ARG A 189 18.83 12.56 -11.96
CA ARG A 189 19.25 13.93 -12.30
C ARG A 189 18.60 14.96 -11.38
N GLU A 190 17.30 14.83 -11.14
CA GLU A 190 16.57 15.74 -10.25
C GLU A 190 17.05 15.64 -8.80
N MET A 191 17.31 14.42 -8.31
CA MET A 191 17.86 14.22 -6.96
C MET A 191 19.25 14.84 -6.82
N PHE A 192 20.17 14.55 -7.75
CA PHE A 192 21.51 15.13 -7.76
C PHE A 192 21.49 16.66 -7.83
N ALA A 193 20.61 17.24 -8.66
CA ALA A 193 20.45 18.68 -8.73
C ALA A 193 19.96 19.30 -7.41
N ARG A 194 19.03 18.63 -6.70
CA ARG A 194 18.54 19.08 -5.38
C ARG A 194 19.64 19.03 -4.32
N ASP A 195 20.53 18.05 -4.41
CA ASP A 195 21.69 17.91 -3.51
C ASP A 195 22.86 18.85 -3.89
N GLY A 196 22.69 19.69 -4.91
CA GLY A 196 23.67 20.67 -5.35
C GLY A 196 24.79 20.11 -6.23
N MET A 197 24.64 18.91 -6.77
CA MET A 197 25.60 18.33 -7.71
C MET A 197 25.57 19.08 -9.05
N PRO A 198 26.72 19.47 -9.61
CA PRO A 198 26.79 20.03 -10.96
C PRO A 198 26.22 19.09 -12.01
N GLN A 199 25.40 19.63 -12.92
CA GLN A 199 24.71 18.84 -13.95
C GLN A 199 25.69 18.02 -14.82
N GLU A 200 26.85 18.58 -15.15
CA GLU A 200 27.88 17.90 -15.94
C GLU A 200 28.36 16.61 -15.27
N ILE A 201 28.48 16.59 -13.94
CA ILE A 201 28.90 15.41 -13.17
C ILE A 201 27.77 14.38 -13.13
N ALA A 202 26.53 14.82 -12.88
CA ALA A 202 25.36 13.95 -12.93
C ALA A 202 25.21 13.27 -14.30
N ASP A 203 25.43 14.04 -15.38
CA ASP A 203 25.35 13.56 -16.75
C ASP A 203 26.43 12.51 -17.05
N MET A 204 27.66 12.72 -16.54
CA MET A 204 28.73 11.72 -16.66
C MET A 204 28.39 10.42 -15.93
N MET A 205 27.89 10.49 -14.69
CA MET A 205 27.53 9.29 -13.91
C MET A 205 26.41 8.48 -14.59
N ILE A 206 25.40 9.17 -15.14
CA ILE A 206 24.29 8.50 -15.83
C ILE A 206 24.73 7.91 -17.16
N ALA A 207 25.67 8.55 -17.87
CA ALA A 207 26.20 8.01 -19.11
C ALA A 207 26.97 6.70 -18.94
N GLU A 208 27.39 6.35 -17.72
CA GLU A 208 27.99 5.04 -17.40
C GLU A 208 26.96 3.91 -17.31
N ILE A 209 25.67 4.24 -17.17
CA ILE A 209 24.58 3.25 -17.13
C ILE A 209 24.27 2.81 -18.56
N PRO A 210 24.44 1.52 -18.90
CA PRO A 210 24.09 1.04 -20.24
C PRO A 210 22.60 1.25 -20.54
N PRO A 211 22.22 1.62 -21.78
CA PRO A 211 20.83 1.83 -22.16
C PRO A 211 19.92 0.65 -21.82
N GLU A 212 20.40 -0.58 -21.99
CA GLU A 212 19.70 -1.83 -21.69
C GLU A 212 19.44 -2.06 -20.19
N GLN A 213 20.15 -1.35 -19.31
CA GLN A 213 19.96 -1.37 -17.85
C GLN A 213 19.09 -0.20 -17.35
N THR A 214 18.52 0.60 -18.27
CA THR A 214 17.66 1.71 -17.88
C THR A 214 16.38 1.19 -17.24
N MET A 215 16.14 1.61 -16.00
CA MET A 215 14.90 1.35 -15.28
C MET A 215 13.91 2.49 -15.46
N TRP A 216 12.63 2.15 -15.49
CA TRP A 216 11.52 3.08 -15.63
C TRP A 216 10.57 2.94 -14.44
N VAL A 217 10.20 4.06 -13.83
CA VAL A 217 9.23 4.10 -12.74
C VAL A 217 7.85 4.37 -13.34
N ILE A 218 6.91 3.48 -13.08
CA ILE A 218 5.50 3.64 -13.44
C ILE A 218 4.73 3.92 -12.15
N SER A 219 4.17 5.13 -12.06
CA SER A 219 3.41 5.61 -10.90
C SER A 219 2.28 6.54 -11.36
N ASN A 220 1.89 7.48 -10.51
CA ASN A 220 0.98 8.57 -10.82
C ASN A 220 1.54 9.92 -10.35
N GLU A 221 0.95 11.03 -10.78
CA GLU A 221 1.40 12.40 -10.44
C GLU A 221 1.49 12.69 -8.93
N LYS A 222 0.82 11.89 -8.09
CA LYS A 222 0.84 12.05 -6.63
C LYS A 222 1.83 11.12 -5.92
N GLY A 223 2.36 10.10 -6.60
CA GLY A 223 3.19 9.05 -5.97
C GLY A 223 2.43 8.23 -4.92
N ILE A 224 1.10 8.20 -4.95
CA ILE A 224 0.27 7.52 -3.94
C ILE A 224 -0.55 6.43 -4.59
N ASN A 225 -0.36 5.17 -4.15
CA ASN A 225 -1.03 3.99 -4.74
C ASN A 225 -0.85 3.88 -6.26
N GLY A 226 0.26 4.40 -6.80
CA GLY A 226 0.51 4.54 -8.23
C GLY A 226 0.90 3.26 -8.94
N ALA A 227 1.19 2.16 -8.23
CA ALA A 227 1.43 0.86 -8.87
C ALA A 227 0.22 0.40 -9.70
N ALA A 228 -0.99 0.84 -9.34
CA ALA A 228 -2.19 0.57 -10.11
C ALA A 228 -2.18 1.19 -11.52
N SER A 229 -1.27 2.11 -11.82
CA SER A 229 -1.06 2.64 -13.17
C SER A 229 -0.66 1.55 -14.18
N MET A 230 -0.07 0.43 -13.75
CA MET A 230 0.24 -0.69 -14.65
C MET A 230 -1.01 -1.39 -15.22
N LEU A 231 -2.20 -1.13 -14.66
CA LEU A 231 -3.47 -1.62 -15.21
C LEU A 231 -3.86 -0.86 -16.50
N TYR A 232 -3.29 0.31 -16.76
CA TYR A 232 -3.51 1.06 -17.98
C TYR A 232 -2.54 0.60 -19.05
N GLU A 233 -3.00 -0.38 -19.83
CA GLU A 233 -2.18 -1.07 -20.83
C GLU A 233 -1.49 -0.14 -21.84
N ASN A 234 -2.09 1.00 -22.21
CA ASN A 234 -1.46 1.99 -23.10
C ASN A 234 -0.11 2.50 -22.57
N GLU A 235 0.04 2.70 -21.25
CA GLU A 235 1.28 3.23 -20.67
C GLU A 235 2.42 2.20 -20.81
N LEU A 236 2.10 0.91 -20.65
CA LEU A 236 3.04 -0.19 -20.89
C LEU A 236 3.39 -0.32 -22.36
N HIS A 237 2.39 -0.19 -23.24
CA HIS A 237 2.59 -0.30 -24.67
C HIS A 237 3.48 0.82 -25.22
N GLU A 238 3.23 2.08 -24.84
CA GLU A 238 4.04 3.22 -25.26
C GLU A 238 5.49 3.08 -24.82
N LEU A 239 5.71 2.61 -23.58
CA LEU A 239 7.05 2.32 -23.08
C LEU A 239 7.72 1.17 -23.86
N ALA A 240 7.03 0.05 -24.07
CA ALA A 240 7.54 -1.11 -24.80
C ALA A 240 7.90 -0.78 -26.26
N GLU A 241 7.08 0.03 -26.94
CA GLU A 241 7.36 0.55 -28.28
C GLU A 241 8.59 1.46 -28.28
N SER A 242 8.74 2.35 -27.29
CA SER A 242 9.90 3.24 -27.19
C SER A 242 11.22 2.50 -26.96
N LEU A 243 11.17 1.36 -26.28
CA LEU A 243 12.33 0.50 -26.01
C LEU A 243 12.54 -0.56 -27.10
N GLU A 244 11.62 -0.68 -28.05
CA GLU A 244 11.57 -1.74 -29.06
C GLU A 244 11.65 -3.17 -28.48
N SER A 245 11.20 -3.36 -27.23
CA SER A 245 11.33 -4.62 -26.47
C SER A 245 10.07 -4.91 -25.65
N ASP A 246 9.87 -6.17 -25.30
CA ASP A 246 8.95 -6.55 -24.22
C ASP A 246 9.42 -5.94 -22.89
N LEU A 247 8.55 -5.93 -21.88
CA LEU A 247 8.89 -5.40 -20.56
C LEU A 247 8.83 -6.48 -19.49
N TYR A 248 9.73 -6.38 -18.52
CA TYR A 248 9.52 -6.95 -17.19
C TYR A 248 9.07 -5.88 -16.21
N ILE A 249 8.02 -6.18 -15.44
CA ILE A 249 7.48 -5.32 -14.38
C ILE A 249 7.79 -5.93 -13.02
N LEU A 250 8.35 -5.11 -12.14
CA LEU A 250 8.80 -5.42 -10.79
C LEU A 250 7.91 -4.67 -9.79
N PRO A 251 6.79 -5.27 -9.36
CA PRO A 251 5.81 -4.69 -8.43
C PRO A 251 6.26 -4.79 -6.98
N SER A 252 7.32 -4.08 -6.58
CA SER A 252 7.80 -4.09 -5.19
C SER A 252 6.91 -3.29 -4.23
N SER A 253 6.33 -2.17 -4.67
CA SER A 253 5.56 -1.24 -3.83
C SER A 253 4.12 -1.05 -4.32
N VAL A 254 3.20 -0.70 -3.42
CA VAL A 254 1.85 -0.22 -3.77
C VAL A 254 1.88 1.16 -4.45
N HIS A 255 2.95 1.94 -4.26
CA HIS A 255 3.07 3.32 -4.73
C HIS A 255 3.57 3.44 -6.18
N GLU A 256 4.33 2.46 -6.65
CA GLU A 256 4.96 2.46 -7.98
C GLU A 256 5.44 1.06 -8.33
N VAL A 257 5.62 0.81 -9.62
CA VAL A 257 6.29 -0.39 -10.13
C VAL A 257 7.49 0.01 -10.99
N ILE A 258 8.52 -0.84 -11.00
CA ILE A 258 9.66 -0.66 -11.89
C ILE A 258 9.43 -1.46 -13.16
N ALA A 259 9.64 -0.85 -14.32
CA ALA A 259 9.63 -1.49 -15.62
C ALA A 259 11.03 -1.48 -16.22
N VAL A 260 11.42 -2.59 -16.83
CA VAL A 260 12.72 -2.76 -17.47
C VAL A 260 12.56 -3.48 -18.80
N SER A 261 13.52 -3.30 -19.73
CA SER A 261 13.54 -4.09 -20.97
C SER A 261 13.66 -5.58 -20.66
N SER A 262 13.01 -6.41 -21.48
CA SER A 262 13.17 -7.87 -21.42
C SER A 262 14.61 -8.34 -21.66
N ASP A 263 15.46 -7.48 -22.23
CA ASP A 263 16.90 -7.73 -22.45
C ASP A 263 17.77 -7.51 -21.18
N MET A 264 17.22 -6.91 -20.12
CA MET A 264 17.98 -6.59 -18.90
C MET A 264 18.48 -7.84 -18.16
N GLY A 265 17.75 -8.95 -18.24
CA GLY A 265 18.11 -10.20 -17.59
C GLY A 265 16.97 -11.20 -17.52
N SER A 266 17.22 -12.35 -16.88
CA SER A 266 16.18 -13.38 -16.74
C SER A 266 15.14 -13.00 -15.68
N PRO A 267 13.89 -13.47 -15.81
CA PRO A 267 12.84 -13.25 -14.80
C PRO A 267 13.26 -13.67 -13.39
N GLU A 268 14.01 -14.77 -13.25
CA GLU A 268 14.44 -15.29 -11.95
C GLU A 268 15.47 -14.38 -11.28
N MET A 269 16.40 -13.82 -12.06
CA MET A 269 17.36 -12.84 -11.55
C MET A 269 16.63 -11.58 -11.07
N LEU A 270 15.68 -11.08 -11.86
CA LEU A 270 14.89 -9.91 -11.50
C LEU A 270 14.00 -10.17 -10.26
N ALA A 271 13.43 -11.37 -10.14
CA ALA A 271 12.64 -11.74 -8.96
C ALA A 271 13.49 -11.77 -7.69
N GLN A 272 14.73 -12.23 -7.78
CA GLN A 272 15.68 -12.17 -6.66
C GLN A 272 15.96 -10.72 -6.25
N MET A 273 16.14 -9.80 -7.20
CA MET A 273 16.29 -8.37 -6.91
C MET A 273 15.04 -7.79 -6.22
N VAL A 274 13.83 -8.15 -6.69
CA VAL A 274 12.57 -7.72 -6.07
C VAL A 274 12.49 -8.18 -4.61
N VAL A 275 12.81 -9.45 -4.34
CA VAL A 275 12.80 -10.00 -2.98
C VAL A 275 13.80 -9.28 -2.08
N GLU A 276 15.01 -9.01 -2.57
CA GLU A 276 16.04 -8.30 -1.81
C GLU A 276 15.60 -6.88 -1.44
N VAL A 277 15.12 -6.11 -2.40
CA VAL A 277 14.60 -4.75 -2.18
C VAL A 277 13.42 -4.77 -1.23
N ASN A 278 12.47 -5.68 -1.44
CA ASN A 278 11.32 -5.80 -0.56
C ASN A 278 11.77 -6.03 0.88
N MET A 279 12.69 -6.96 1.11
CA MET A 279 13.11 -7.35 2.46
C MET A 279 13.97 -6.31 3.19
N GLN A 280 14.73 -5.49 2.45
CA GLN A 280 15.68 -4.52 3.03
C GLN A 280 15.12 -3.10 3.10
N GLU A 281 14.38 -2.68 2.07
CA GLU A 281 14.09 -1.25 1.83
C GLU A 281 12.59 -0.92 1.84
N VAL A 282 11.70 -1.91 1.65
CA VAL A 282 10.25 -1.68 1.59
C VAL A 282 9.57 -2.18 2.87
N SER A 283 8.77 -1.32 3.50
CA SER A 283 7.99 -1.73 4.67
C SER A 283 6.92 -2.75 4.29
N LEU A 284 6.61 -3.69 5.19
CA LEU A 284 5.67 -4.77 4.90
C LEU A 284 4.31 -4.27 4.42
N ASP A 285 3.83 -3.14 4.96
CA ASP A 285 2.56 -2.51 4.61
C ASP A 285 2.54 -1.81 3.24
N GLU A 286 3.70 -1.63 2.62
CA GLU A 286 3.84 -1.06 1.27
C GLU A 286 4.20 -2.11 0.21
N ARG A 287 4.66 -3.30 0.60
CA ARG A 287 5.07 -4.35 -0.35
C ARG A 287 3.91 -4.81 -1.24
N LEU A 288 4.15 -5.05 -2.52
CA LEU A 288 3.10 -5.47 -3.45
C LEU A 288 3.25 -6.94 -3.92
N SER A 289 4.39 -7.34 -4.47
CA SER A 289 4.65 -8.73 -4.84
C SER A 289 6.15 -9.05 -4.89
N ASN A 290 6.47 -10.35 -4.76
CA ASN A 290 7.80 -10.93 -4.96
C ASN A 290 7.97 -11.56 -6.37
N GLN A 291 6.96 -11.40 -7.24
CA GLN A 291 6.97 -11.93 -8.60
C GLN A 291 7.43 -10.87 -9.59
N VAL A 292 7.87 -11.32 -10.76
CA VAL A 292 8.10 -10.48 -11.94
C VAL A 292 7.01 -10.75 -12.94
N TYR A 293 6.50 -9.70 -13.58
CA TYR A 293 5.51 -9.82 -14.65
C TYR A 293 6.18 -9.56 -15.99
N HIS A 294 5.71 -10.23 -17.03
CA HIS A 294 6.11 -10.03 -18.41
C HIS A 294 4.97 -9.37 -19.17
N TYR A 295 5.27 -8.23 -19.79
CA TYR A 295 4.40 -7.57 -20.75
C TYR A 295 4.89 -7.90 -22.16
N ASP A 296 4.08 -8.67 -22.89
CA ASP A 296 4.29 -8.97 -24.29
C ASP A 296 3.76 -7.81 -25.13
N LYS A 297 4.67 -7.14 -25.85
CA LYS A 297 4.37 -5.92 -26.62
C LYS A 297 3.43 -6.20 -27.79
N ASP A 298 3.58 -7.35 -28.45
CA ASP A 298 2.81 -7.71 -29.64
C ASP A 298 1.40 -8.22 -29.26
N LEU A 299 1.31 -9.04 -28.21
CA LEU A 299 0.05 -9.54 -27.67
C LEU A 299 -0.67 -8.52 -26.78
N ARG A 300 0.01 -7.44 -26.39
CA ARG A 300 -0.48 -6.38 -25.50
C ARG A 300 -1.05 -6.96 -24.19
N LYS A 301 -0.28 -7.87 -23.59
CA LYS A 301 -0.74 -8.67 -22.46
C LYS A 301 0.32 -8.72 -21.36
N LEU A 302 -0.13 -8.44 -20.13
CA LEU A 302 0.66 -8.64 -18.92
C LEU A 302 0.36 -10.01 -18.29
N THR A 303 1.39 -10.80 -18.02
CA THR A 303 1.32 -12.13 -17.38
C THR A 303 2.42 -12.31 -16.34
N LEU A 304 2.26 -13.24 -15.41
CA LEU A 304 3.36 -13.65 -14.52
C LEU A 304 4.52 -14.22 -15.33
N ALA A 305 5.72 -13.69 -15.12
CA ALA A 305 6.98 -14.23 -15.65
C ALA A 305 7.60 -15.25 -14.69
N THR A 306 7.30 -15.14 -13.39
CA THR A 306 7.78 -16.05 -12.35
C THR A 306 6.61 -16.61 -11.52
N ASP A 307 6.84 -17.77 -10.91
CA ASP A 307 5.96 -18.35 -9.88
C ASP A 307 6.82 -18.78 -8.69
N THR A 308 7.40 -17.80 -7.99
CA THR A 308 8.21 -18.09 -6.80
C THR A 308 7.32 -18.70 -5.70
N PRO A 309 7.80 -19.74 -4.99
CA PRO A 309 6.96 -20.49 -4.07
C PRO A 309 6.51 -19.67 -2.85
N ASN A 310 7.25 -18.62 -2.48
CA ASN A 310 6.88 -17.76 -1.36
C ASN A 310 6.06 -16.55 -1.82
N LYS A 311 4.74 -16.73 -1.88
CA LYS A 311 3.79 -15.67 -2.23
C LYS A 311 3.52 -14.70 -1.07
N ARG A 312 3.92 -15.06 0.17
CA ARG A 312 3.82 -14.18 1.33
C ARG A 312 4.93 -13.14 1.31
N LEU A 313 4.61 -11.95 1.84
CA LEU A 313 5.50 -10.79 1.83
C LEU A 313 6.23 -10.60 3.16
N ASP A 314 5.81 -11.30 4.22
CA ASP A 314 6.33 -11.18 5.58
C ASP A 314 7.50 -12.12 5.90
N GLY A 315 8.02 -12.83 4.90
CA GLY A 315 9.14 -13.75 5.06
C GLY A 315 8.76 -15.08 5.73
N ILE A 316 7.49 -15.28 6.09
CA ILE A 316 7.02 -16.55 6.63
C ILE A 316 6.80 -17.50 5.46
N VAL A 317 7.67 -18.51 5.32
CA VAL A 317 7.46 -19.59 4.35
C VAL A 317 6.28 -20.41 4.86
N ALA A 318 5.18 -20.42 4.11
CA ALA A 318 4.10 -21.36 4.38
C ALA A 318 4.65 -22.78 4.21
N GLU A 319 4.77 -23.55 5.30
CA GLU A 319 5.12 -24.96 5.19
C GLU A 319 4.03 -25.64 4.35
N PRO A 320 4.38 -26.36 3.27
CA PRO A 320 3.38 -27.08 2.50
C PRO A 320 2.69 -28.08 3.44
N PRO A 321 1.35 -28.22 3.38
CA PRO A 321 0.67 -29.19 4.20
C PRO A 321 1.20 -30.59 3.85
N LEU A 322 1.91 -31.21 4.80
CA LEU A 322 2.36 -32.59 4.66
C LEU A 322 1.12 -33.48 4.60
N VAL A 323 0.89 -34.10 3.44
CA VAL A 323 -0.09 -35.18 3.31
C VAL A 323 0.50 -36.38 4.04
N TYR A 324 0.11 -36.58 5.30
CA TYR A 324 0.40 -37.83 5.99
C TYR A 324 -0.42 -38.94 5.34
N ASP A 325 0.25 -39.90 4.72
CA ASP A 325 -0.39 -41.10 4.16
C ASP A 325 -1.17 -41.83 5.26
N ALA A 326 -2.49 -41.80 5.15
CA ALA A 326 -3.40 -42.57 5.99
C ALA A 326 -3.37 -44.05 5.59
N LYS A 327 -2.22 -44.72 5.78
CA LYS A 327 -2.12 -46.18 5.71
C LYS A 327 -1.11 -46.69 6.72
N GLU A 328 -1.59 -46.90 7.95
CA GLU A 328 -1.27 -48.09 8.75
C GLU A 328 -2.18 -48.16 10.00
N LYS A 329 -3.45 -48.50 9.76
CA LYS A 329 -4.26 -49.22 10.74
C LYS A 329 -4.86 -50.44 10.05
N SER A 330 -4.02 -51.46 9.90
CA SER A 330 -4.45 -52.84 9.72
C SER A 330 -3.31 -53.77 10.07
N ARG A 331 -3.16 -54.07 11.36
CA ARG A 331 -3.24 -55.42 11.91
C ARG A 331 -3.22 -55.41 13.42
#